data_AF-A0A7T1HKY5-F1
#
_entry.id   AF-A0A7T1HKY5-F1
#
_cell.length_a   1.000
_cell.length_b   1.000
_cell.length_c   1.000
_cell.angle_alpha   90.00
_cell.angle_beta   90.00
_cell.angle_gamma   90.00
#
_symmetry.space_group_name_H-M   'P 1'
#
loop_
_entity.id
_entity.type
_entity.pdbx_description
1 polymer ?
#
loop_
_entity_poly.entity_id
_entity_poly.type
_entity_poly.pdbx_seq_one_letter_code
_entity_poly.pdbx_strand_id
1 'polypeptide(L)'
;MDQLAPTTTPSASFPSSLQELRALDERLSQRSIDLDPSGYVLISLDRERGELVAELYSNGINARGLATDPDTGEVLSCRGGDPRQPVTVFRGRTAKELGILLTEGPGQAPISRLDHALYLGRELQKAEAALRSGDSYIQD
;
A
#
# COMPACT_ATOMS: atom_id res chain seq x y z
N MET A 1 16.46 46.44 40.38
CA MET A 1 16.07 45.08 40.80
C MET A 1 15.04 44.62 39.80
N ASP A 2 15.47 43.95 38.74
CA ASP A 2 14.59 43.13 37.91
C ASP A 2 15.47 42.06 37.27
N GLN A 3 15.47 40.89 37.91
CA GLN A 3 16.12 39.72 37.38
C GLN A 3 15.19 39.10 36.32
N LEU A 4 15.59 39.19 35.06
CA LEU A 4 15.01 38.36 34.01
C LEU A 4 15.29 36.89 34.36
N ALA A 5 14.23 36.17 34.73
CA ALA A 5 14.28 34.74 34.93
C ALA A 5 14.66 34.05 33.61
N PRO A 6 15.54 33.03 33.63
CA PRO A 6 15.86 32.28 32.44
C PRO A 6 14.63 31.49 31.99
N THR A 7 14.10 31.82 30.82
CA THR A 7 13.11 31.01 30.12
C THR A 7 13.74 29.67 29.77
N THR A 8 13.34 28.62 30.49
CA THR A 8 13.68 27.24 30.16
C THR A 8 12.90 26.84 28.92
N THR A 9 13.57 26.90 27.77
CA THR A 9 13.10 26.24 26.55
C THR A 9 12.97 24.74 26.82
N PRO A 10 11.82 24.09 26.60
CA PRO A 10 11.73 22.65 26.70
C PRO A 10 12.67 22.01 25.68
N SER A 11 13.58 21.18 26.19
CA SER A 11 14.53 20.41 25.40
C SER A 11 13.76 19.53 24.42
N ALA A 12 13.98 19.74 23.12
CA ALA A 12 13.44 18.88 22.08
C ALA A 12 14.02 17.46 22.25
N SER A 13 13.20 16.50 22.65
CA SER A 13 13.63 15.10 22.74
C SER A 13 13.78 14.51 21.33
N PHE A 14 14.98 14.08 20.99
CA PHE A 14 15.34 13.29 19.81
C PHE A 14 16.05 12.01 20.26
N PRO A 15 16.24 11.00 19.40
CA PRO A 15 15.29 10.29 18.54
C PRO A 15 14.77 9.01 19.24
N SER A 16 13.58 8.54 18.86
CA SER A 16 13.12 7.20 19.23
C SER A 16 14.00 6.13 18.60
N SER A 17 14.23 5.02 19.30
CA SER A 17 14.93 3.87 18.74
C SER A 17 14.20 3.31 17.52
N LEU A 18 14.93 2.66 16.59
CA LEU A 18 14.33 2.01 15.42
C LEU A 18 13.24 0.99 15.80
N GLN A 19 13.37 0.35 16.96
CA GLN A 19 12.38 -0.59 17.46
C GLN A 19 11.09 0.11 17.90
N GLU A 20 11.19 1.24 18.60
CA GLU A 20 10.02 2.04 19.00
C GLU A 20 9.28 2.61 17.77
N LEU A 21 10.03 3.06 16.76
CA LEU A 21 9.45 3.56 15.51
C LEU A 21 8.70 2.44 14.74
N ARG A 22 9.29 1.24 14.65
CA ARG A 22 8.62 0.08 14.04
C ARG A 22 7.35 -0.32 14.79
N ALA A 23 7.39 -0.38 16.12
CA ALA A 23 6.22 -0.69 16.94
C ALA A 23 5.12 0.37 16.81
N LEU A 24 5.50 1.64 16.64
CA LEU A 24 4.55 2.71 16.32
C LEU A 24 3.88 2.46 14.97
N ASP A 25 4.66 2.20 13.92
CA ASP A 25 4.15 1.92 12.58
C ASP A 25 3.23 0.69 12.56
N GLU A 26 3.64 -0.43 13.18
CA GLU A 26 2.82 -1.65 13.29
C GLU A 26 1.46 -1.39 13.95
N ARG A 27 1.43 -0.56 15.00
CA ARG A 27 0.17 -0.16 15.66
C ARG A 27 -0.66 0.76 14.77
N LEU A 28 -0.04 1.67 14.03
CA LEU A 28 -0.75 2.55 13.10
C LEU A 28 -1.31 1.78 11.89
N SER A 29 -0.66 0.71 11.46
CA SER A 29 -1.13 -0.18 10.39
C SER A 29 -2.39 -0.98 10.79
N GLN A 30 -2.71 -1.11 12.08
CA GLN A 30 -3.95 -1.75 12.54
C GLN A 30 -5.20 -0.86 12.41
N ARG A 31 -5.05 0.38 11.95
CA ARG A 31 -6.19 1.29 11.76
C ARG A 31 -7.08 0.81 10.62
N SER A 32 -8.37 1.08 10.71
CA SER A 32 -9.28 0.89 9.57
C SER A 32 -8.99 1.92 8.49
N ILE A 33 -8.89 1.45 7.25
CA ILE A 33 -8.97 2.28 6.04
C ILE A 33 -10.16 1.79 5.22
N ASP A 34 -11.03 2.71 4.82
CA ASP A 34 -12.19 2.35 4.00
C ASP A 34 -11.71 1.97 2.59
N LEU A 35 -12.37 1.01 1.93
CA LEU A 35 -12.01 0.58 0.57
C LEU A 35 -12.02 1.75 -0.43
N ASP A 36 -10.97 1.85 -1.26
CA ASP A 36 -10.94 2.78 -2.38
C ASP A 36 -11.96 2.34 -3.44
N PRO A 37 -12.90 3.20 -3.87
CA PRO A 37 -13.92 2.84 -4.86
C PRO A 37 -13.37 2.25 -6.16
N SER A 38 -12.14 2.63 -6.56
CA SER A 38 -11.51 2.18 -7.80
C SER A 38 -10.93 0.76 -7.71
N GLY A 39 -10.84 0.19 -6.50
CA GLY A 39 -10.35 -1.17 -6.28
C GLY A 39 -9.36 -1.26 -5.13
N TYR A 40 -8.66 -2.38 -5.06
CA TYR A 40 -7.55 -2.60 -4.13
C TYR A 40 -6.35 -3.17 -4.86
N VAL A 41 -5.14 -2.93 -4.32
CA VAL A 41 -3.89 -3.36 -4.93
C VAL A 41 -3.19 -4.38 -4.03
N LEU A 42 -2.78 -5.50 -4.61
CA LEU A 42 -1.87 -6.46 -3.99
C LEU A 42 -0.47 -6.30 -4.57
N ILE A 43 0.53 -6.23 -3.70
CA ILE A 43 1.94 -6.08 -4.07
C ILE A 43 2.65 -7.42 -3.84
N SER A 44 3.47 -7.81 -4.80
CA SER A 44 4.36 -8.97 -4.69
C SER A 44 5.73 -8.70 -5.30
N LEU A 45 6.68 -9.61 -5.06
CA LEU A 45 8.05 -9.51 -5.54
C LEU A 45 8.33 -10.59 -6.59
N ASP A 46 8.70 -10.17 -7.80
CA ASP A 46 9.25 -11.06 -8.83
C ASP A 46 10.78 -11.02 -8.71
N ARG A 47 11.31 -11.95 -7.90
CA ARG A 47 12.74 -11.98 -7.57
C ARG A 47 13.61 -12.44 -8.73
N GLU A 48 13.08 -13.27 -9.63
CA GLU A 48 13.83 -13.71 -10.81
C GLU A 48 14.08 -12.55 -11.76
N ARG A 49 13.10 -11.64 -11.89
CA ARG A 49 13.21 -10.45 -12.75
C ARG A 49 13.75 -9.22 -12.03
N GLY A 50 13.78 -9.23 -10.70
CA GLY A 50 14.16 -8.06 -9.90
C GLY A 50 13.09 -6.95 -10.00
N GLU A 51 11.82 -7.32 -10.00
CA GLU A 51 10.69 -6.41 -10.17
C GLU A 51 9.72 -6.45 -8.97
N LEU A 52 9.11 -5.31 -8.70
CA LEU A 52 7.87 -5.18 -7.93
C LEU A 52 6.69 -5.42 -8.88
N VAL A 53 5.68 -6.13 -8.39
CA VAL A 53 4.44 -6.38 -9.12
C VAL A 53 3.28 -5.82 -8.29
N ALA A 54 2.49 -4.92 -8.87
CA ALA A 54 1.27 -4.40 -8.28
C ALA A 54 0.06 -4.86 -9.12
N GLU A 55 -0.81 -5.63 -8.50
CA GLU A 55 -2.00 -6.20 -9.12
C GLU A 55 -3.24 -5.44 -8.63
N LEU A 56 -3.96 -4.80 -9.55
CA LEU A 56 -5.19 -4.08 -9.25
C LEU A 56 -6.39 -5.01 -9.36
N TYR A 57 -7.24 -5.02 -8.34
CA TYR A 57 -8.46 -5.81 -8.28
C TYR A 57 -9.68 -4.90 -8.05
N SER A 58 -10.82 -5.24 -8.67
CA SER A 58 -12.07 -4.51 -8.48
C SER A 58 -12.68 -4.76 -7.09
N ASN A 59 -13.60 -3.90 -6.64
CA ASN A 59 -14.40 -4.16 -5.43
C ASN A 59 -15.72 -4.87 -5.71
N GLY A 60 -15.95 -5.33 -6.95
CA GLY A 60 -17.20 -5.94 -7.36
C GLY A 60 -17.61 -7.04 -6.38
N ILE A 61 -18.69 -6.80 -5.65
CA ILE A 61 -19.37 -7.78 -4.80
C ILE A 61 -20.88 -7.65 -5.06
N ASN A 62 -21.56 -8.78 -5.19
CA ASN A 62 -23.02 -8.77 -5.37
C ASN A 62 -23.75 -8.59 -4.02
N ALA A 63 -25.08 -8.51 -4.07
CA ALA A 63 -25.94 -8.40 -2.88
C ALA A 63 -25.82 -9.57 -1.89
N ARG A 64 -25.17 -10.69 -2.27
CA ARG A 64 -24.89 -11.84 -1.40
C ARG A 64 -23.47 -11.79 -0.81
N GLY A 65 -22.73 -10.71 -1.03
CA GLY A 65 -21.34 -10.53 -0.58
C GLY A 65 -20.32 -11.35 -1.37
N LEU A 66 -20.68 -11.86 -2.55
CA LEU A 66 -19.78 -12.65 -3.39
C LEU A 66 -19.07 -11.76 -4.39
N ALA A 67 -17.76 -11.95 -4.57
CA ALA A 67 -16.98 -11.22 -5.56
C ALA A 67 -17.58 -11.40 -6.96
N THR A 68 -17.62 -10.31 -7.74
CA THR A 68 -18.14 -10.31 -9.10
C THR A 68 -17.08 -9.86 -10.09
N ASP A 69 -17.14 -10.45 -11.28
CA ASP A 69 -16.37 -10.03 -12.43
C ASP A 69 -16.74 -8.57 -12.79
N PRO A 70 -15.75 -7.69 -13.02
CA PRO A 70 -16.01 -6.28 -13.26
C PRO A 70 -16.69 -6.00 -14.61
N ASP A 71 -16.49 -6.86 -15.62
CA ASP A 71 -16.99 -6.64 -16.98
C ASP A 71 -18.37 -7.29 -17.19
N THR A 72 -18.59 -8.45 -16.58
CA THR A 72 -19.81 -9.27 -16.76
C THR A 72 -20.77 -9.20 -15.58
N GLY A 73 -20.28 -8.84 -14.38
CA GLY A 73 -21.05 -8.87 -13.14
C GLY A 73 -21.34 -10.28 -12.60
N GLU A 74 -20.81 -11.32 -13.24
CA GLU A 74 -20.98 -12.71 -12.81
C GLU A 74 -20.21 -13.00 -11.52
N VAL A 75 -20.69 -13.97 -10.73
CA VAL A 75 -20.06 -14.33 -9.45
C VAL A 75 -18.78 -15.12 -9.70
N LEU A 76 -17.66 -14.60 -9.17
CA LEU A 76 -16.40 -15.33 -9.08
C LEU A 76 -16.54 -16.40 -7.99
N SER A 77 -16.53 -17.68 -8.39
CA SER A 77 -16.87 -18.77 -7.47
C SER A 77 -15.71 -19.14 -6.54
N CYS A 78 -15.99 -19.30 -5.24
CA CYS A 78 -14.99 -19.69 -4.23
C CYS A 78 -14.68 -21.21 -4.21
N ARG A 79 -15.33 -22.03 -5.03
CA ARG A 79 -15.10 -23.49 -5.10
C ARG A 79 -14.95 -23.92 -6.56
N GLY A 80 -13.71 -24.07 -6.99
CA GLY A 80 -13.38 -24.60 -8.32
C GLY A 80 -13.56 -23.62 -9.48
N GLY A 81 -13.78 -22.32 -9.19
CA GLY A 81 -13.65 -21.26 -10.18
C GLY A 81 -12.19 -20.86 -10.37
N ASP A 82 -11.88 -20.30 -11.53
CA ASP A 82 -10.56 -19.73 -11.80
C ASP A 82 -10.24 -18.66 -10.74
N PRO A 83 -8.97 -18.57 -10.29
CA PRO A 83 -8.56 -17.55 -9.35
C PRO A 83 -8.91 -16.17 -9.89
N ARG A 84 -9.36 -15.29 -8.97
CA ARG A 84 -9.69 -13.90 -9.30
C ARG A 84 -8.53 -13.30 -10.10
N GLN A 85 -8.83 -12.81 -11.29
CA GLN A 85 -7.83 -12.16 -12.12
C GLN A 85 -7.72 -10.68 -11.74
N PRO A 86 -6.51 -10.12 -11.76
CA PRO A 86 -6.34 -8.68 -11.65
C PRO A 86 -6.90 -7.99 -12.89
N VAL A 87 -7.52 -6.82 -12.68
CA VAL A 87 -7.95 -5.91 -13.74
C VAL A 87 -6.75 -5.44 -14.55
N THR A 88 -5.69 -5.06 -13.84
CA THR A 88 -4.44 -4.59 -14.44
C THR A 88 -3.26 -5.06 -13.60
N VAL A 89 -2.16 -5.42 -14.24
CA VAL A 89 -0.89 -5.72 -13.59
C VAL A 89 0.13 -4.66 -13.98
N PHE A 90 0.68 -3.99 -12.97
CA PHE A 90 1.76 -3.03 -13.12
C PHE A 90 3.07 -3.64 -12.62
N ARG A 91 4.16 -3.35 -13.32
CA ARG A 91 5.50 -3.85 -12.99
C ARG A 91 6.49 -2.70 -12.98
N GLY A 92 7.41 -2.71 -12.03
CA GLY A 92 8.46 -1.71 -11.92
C GLY A 92 9.64 -2.22 -11.12
N ARG A 93 10.82 -1.68 -11.37
CA ARG A 93 12.08 -2.06 -10.69
C ARG A 93 12.29 -1.30 -9.38
N THR A 94 11.55 -0.21 -9.20
CA THR A 94 11.62 0.66 -8.03
C THR A 94 10.22 1.08 -7.58
N ALA A 95 10.09 1.44 -6.31
CA ALA A 95 8.87 2.00 -5.75
C ALA A 95 8.46 3.27 -6.50
N LYS A 96 9.44 4.08 -6.91
CA LYS A 96 9.19 5.32 -7.66
C LYS A 96 8.61 5.04 -9.06
N GLU A 97 9.21 4.11 -9.79
CA GLU A 97 8.73 3.71 -11.12
C GLU A 97 7.30 3.20 -11.04
N LEU A 98 7.02 2.29 -10.10
CA LEU A 98 5.69 1.71 -9.94
C LEU A 98 4.67 2.74 -9.41
N GLY A 99 5.09 3.63 -8.52
CA GLY A 99 4.27 4.75 -8.03
C GLY A 99 3.83 5.67 -9.17
N ILE A 100 4.75 6.09 -10.05
CA ILE A 100 4.43 6.91 -11.24
C ILE A 100 3.43 6.18 -12.14
N LEU A 101 3.60 4.88 -12.39
CA LEU A 101 2.63 4.11 -13.19
C LEU A 101 1.23 4.11 -12.57
N LEU A 102 1.14 4.03 -11.24
CA LEU A 102 -0.12 4.02 -10.50
C LEU A 102 -0.78 5.40 -10.38
N THR A 103 -0.04 6.51 -10.51
CA THR A 103 -0.59 7.85 -10.22
C THR A 103 -0.54 8.83 -11.39
N GLU A 104 0.36 8.64 -12.35
CA GLU A 104 0.64 9.56 -13.46
C GLU A 104 0.46 8.90 -14.84
N GLY A 105 0.02 7.64 -14.87
CA GLY A 105 -0.27 6.93 -16.11
C GLY A 105 -1.46 7.55 -16.88
N PRO A 106 -1.55 7.28 -18.19
CA PRO A 106 -2.68 7.75 -18.99
C PRO A 106 -3.99 7.06 -18.55
N GLY A 107 -5.09 7.82 -18.56
CA GLY A 107 -6.43 7.31 -18.23
C GLY A 107 -6.87 7.66 -16.81
N GLN A 108 -7.88 6.92 -16.32
CA GLN A 108 -8.34 7.07 -14.95
C GLN A 108 -7.29 6.49 -13.99
N ALA A 109 -6.97 7.24 -12.94
CA ALA A 109 -6.04 6.75 -11.92
C ALA A 109 -6.60 5.48 -11.27
N PRO A 110 -5.81 4.39 -11.16
CA PRO A 110 -6.22 3.14 -10.52
C PRO A 110 -6.50 3.30 -9.01
N ILE A 111 -6.04 4.40 -8.42
CA ILE A 111 -6.27 4.78 -7.03
C ILE A 111 -6.99 6.13 -7.02
N SER A 112 -8.10 6.22 -6.29
CA SER A 112 -8.92 7.44 -6.20
C SER A 112 -8.86 8.14 -4.84
N ARG A 113 -8.29 7.49 -3.81
CA ARG A 113 -8.16 8.05 -2.47
C ARG A 113 -6.73 8.36 -2.08
N LEU A 114 -6.55 9.51 -1.42
CA LEU A 114 -5.24 10.00 -1.00
C LEU A 114 -4.58 9.15 0.09
N ASP A 115 -5.37 8.64 1.03
CA ASP A 115 -4.89 7.74 2.08
C ASP A 115 -4.42 6.39 1.52
N HIS A 116 -5.08 5.88 0.47
CA HIS A 116 -4.63 4.72 -0.29
C HIS A 116 -3.35 4.99 -1.07
N ALA A 117 -3.24 6.15 -1.73
CA ALA A 117 -2.01 6.54 -2.41
C ALA A 117 -0.81 6.63 -1.43
N LEU A 118 -1.05 7.18 -0.23
CA LEU A 118 -0.04 7.23 0.84
C LEU A 118 0.35 5.83 1.33
N TYR A 119 -0.64 4.98 1.58
CA TYR A 119 -0.44 3.59 1.99
C TYR A 119 0.41 2.82 0.96
N LEU A 120 0.02 2.88 -0.32
CA LEU A 120 0.76 2.22 -1.39
C LEU A 120 2.17 2.77 -1.54
N GLY A 121 2.38 4.08 -1.39
CA GLY A 121 3.72 4.65 -1.37
C GLY A 121 4.63 4.02 -0.31
N ARG A 122 4.11 3.78 0.91
CA ARG A 122 4.87 3.09 1.98
C ARG A 122 5.13 1.63 1.63
N GLU A 123 4.10 0.92 1.17
CA GLU A 123 4.23 -0.50 0.84
C GLU A 123 5.18 -0.75 -0.32
N LEU A 124 5.19 0.10 -1.34
CA LEU A 124 6.14 0.03 -2.45
C LEU A 124 7.58 0.25 -1.98
N GLN A 125 7.83 1.19 -1.07
CA GLN A 125 9.17 1.39 -0.49
C GLN A 125 9.61 0.19 0.34
N LYS A 126 8.71 -0.39 1.15
CA LYS A 126 8.95 -1.61 1.92
C LYS A 126 9.26 -2.81 1.00
N ALA A 127 8.49 -2.96 -0.07
CA ALA A 127 8.68 -4.00 -1.08
C ALA A 127 10.02 -3.84 -1.82
N GLU A 128 10.37 -2.62 -2.24
CA GLU A 128 11.66 -2.33 -2.86
C GLU A 128 12.83 -2.66 -1.93
N ALA A 129 12.75 -2.27 -0.65
CA ALA A 129 13.78 -2.58 0.33
C ALA A 129 13.97 -4.10 0.49
N ALA A 130 12.87 -4.85 0.63
CA ALA A 130 12.88 -6.31 0.76
C ALA A 130 13.40 -7.03 -0.51
N LEU A 131 13.08 -6.50 -1.69
CA LEU A 131 13.63 -7.00 -2.94
C LEU A 131 15.15 -6.83 -2.99
N ARG A 132 15.65 -5.66 -2.57
CA ARG A 132 17.08 -5.32 -2.58
C ARG A 132 17.89 -6.07 -1.52
N SER A 133 17.33 -6.28 -0.33
CA SER A 133 18.02 -6.98 0.77
C SER A 133 17.91 -8.50 0.68
N GLY A 134 16.93 -9.02 -0.08
CA GLY A 134 16.61 -10.44 -0.08
C GLY A 134 15.65 -10.86 1.04
N ASP A 135 15.22 -9.92 1.89
CA ASP A 135 14.30 -10.20 3.01
C ASP A 135 12.88 -10.51 2.53
N SER A 136 12.10 -11.18 3.36
CA SER A 136 10.67 -11.42 3.09
C SER A 136 9.88 -10.10 3.05
N TYR A 137 8.99 -9.99 2.06
CA TYR A 137 7.99 -8.92 2.00
C TYR A 137 6.61 -9.50 2.33
N ILE A 138 5.92 -8.82 3.24
CA ILE A 138 4.50 -9.03 3.54
C ILE A 138 3.87 -7.65 3.52
N GLN A 139 2.82 -7.50 2.73
CA GLN A 139 2.04 -6.27 2.70
C GLN A 139 1.30 -6.09 4.03
N ASP A 140 1.32 -4.86 4.57
CA ASP A 140 0.62 -4.49 5.82
C ASP A 140 -0.91 -4.74 5.76
#